data_AF-A0A2P4Y9V0-F1
#
_entry.id   AF-A0A2P4Y9V0-F1
#
_cell.length_a   1.000
_cell.length_b   1.000
_cell.length_c   1.000
_cell.angle_alpha   90.00
_cell.angle_beta   90.00
_cell.angle_gamma   90.00
#
_symmetry.space_group_name_H-M   'P 1'
#
loop_
_entity.id
_entity.type
_entity.pdbx_description
1 polymer ?
#
loop_
_entity_poly.entity_id
_entity_poly.type
_entity_poly.pdbx_seq_one_letter_code
_entity_poly.pdbx_strand_id
1 'polypeptide(L)' 'MLLGVEKFKSHRFNDALRRWELLVSWIGLTDNEDSWESASEMQKDVSAKVNDYMEHVQDEELSKALQASTDAS' A
#
# COMPACT_ATOMS: atom_id res chain seq x y z
N MET A 1 -1.37 -9.07 -16.22
CA MET A 1 -1.18 -10.21 -15.29
C MET A 1 -1.51 -9.68 -13.91
N LEU A 2 -2.50 -10.25 -13.22
CA LEU A 2 -2.82 -9.88 -11.83
C LEU A 2 -1.87 -10.69 -10.94
N LEU A 3 -0.85 -10.04 -10.39
CA LEU A 3 0.02 -10.65 -9.39
C LEU A 3 -0.63 -10.52 -8.02
N GLY A 4 -0.61 -11.59 -7.23
CA GLY A 4 -1.11 -11.54 -5.87
C GLY A 4 -0.13 -10.79 -4.96
N VAL A 5 -0.65 -9.95 -4.08
CA VAL A 5 0.15 -9.30 -3.03
C VAL A 5 0.52 -10.32 -1.96
N GLU A 6 1.82 -10.52 -1.74
CA GLU A 6 2.31 -11.36 -0.65
C GLU A 6 2.22 -10.58 0.67
N LYS A 7 2.90 -9.44 0.75
CA LYS A 7 2.94 -8.55 1.92
C LYS A 7 3.37 -7.13 1.54
N PHE A 8 3.08 -6.18 2.43
CA PHE A 8 3.64 -4.83 2.38
C PHE A 8 4.88 -4.74 3.27
N LYS A 9 5.98 -4.24 2.73
CA LYS A 9 7.29 -4.19 3.41
C LYS A 9 7.61 -2.82 3.99
N SER A 10 7.07 -1.75 3.39
CA SER A 10 7.33 -0.37 3.80
C SER A 10 6.28 0.57 3.19
N HIS A 11 6.34 1.84 3.59
CA HIS A 11 5.51 2.92 3.08
C HIS A 11 6.37 4.18 2.89
N ARG A 12 5.99 5.03 1.94
CA ARG A 12 6.61 6.35 1.76
C ARG A 12 5.60 7.34 1.17
N PHE A 13 5.82 8.63 1.45
CA PHE A 13 5.18 9.67 0.67
C PHE A 13 6.05 9.99 -0.56
N ASN A 14 5.45 9.93 -1.75
CA ASN A 14 6.12 10.30 -2.99
C ASN A 14 5.77 11.75 -3.34
N ASP A 15 6.68 12.68 -3.06
CA ASP A 15 6.47 14.11 -3.30
C ASP A 15 6.23 14.46 -4.77
N ALA A 16 6.84 13.73 -5.70
CA ALA A 16 6.69 13.99 -7.13
C ALA A 16 5.28 13.65 -7.63
N LEU A 17 4.70 12.56 -7.11
CA LEU A 17 3.34 12.12 -7.45
C LEU A 17 2.28 12.61 -6.46
N ARG A 18 2.71 13.24 -5.35
CA ARG A 18 1.88 13.69 -4.23
C ARG A 18 0.92 12.62 -3.73
N ARG A 19 1.43 11.39 -3.56
CA ARG A 19 0.66 10.25 -3.09
C ARG A 19 1.47 9.37 -2.15
N TRP A 20 0.76 8.64 -1.29
CA TRP A 20 1.33 7.57 -0.51
C TRP A 20 1.55 6.33 -1.36
N GLU A 21 2.69 5.67 -1.15
CA GLU A 21 3.03 4.42 -1.81
C GLU A 21 3.37 3.35 -0.77
N LEU A 22 3.00 2.10 -1.07
CA LEU A 22 3.38 0.92 -0.31
C LEU A 22 4.40 0.11 -1.11
N LEU A 23 5.43 -0.39 -0.45
CA LEU A 23 6.38 -1.32 -1.05
C LEU A 23 5.76 -2.72 -1.01
N VAL A 24 5.43 -3.25 -2.19
CA VAL A 24 4.69 -4.49 -2.38
C VAL A 24 5.66 -5.63 -2.70
N SER A 25 5.57 -6.70 -1.91
CA SER A 25 6.16 -8.02 -2.24
C SER A 25 5.12 -8.84 -2.99
N TRP A 26 5.52 -9.49 -4.08
CA TRP A 26 4.61 -10.23 -4.95
C TRP A 26 4.72 -11.73 -4.75
N ILE A 27 3.59 -12.43 -4.74
CA ILE A 27 3.56 -13.89 -4.57
C ILE A 27 4.37 -14.57 -5.67
N GLY A 28 5.35 -15.39 -5.26
CA GLY A 28 6.18 -16.18 -6.15
C GLY A 28 7.30 -15.40 -6.85
N LEU A 29 7.48 -14.11 -6.52
CA LEU A 29 8.59 -13.30 -7.01
C LEU A 29 9.61 -13.06 -5.89
N THR A 30 10.81 -12.64 -6.28
CA THR A 30 11.91 -12.29 -5.38
C THR A 30 11.87 -10.81 -5.00
N ASP A 31 12.56 -10.43 -3.93
CA ASP A 31 12.58 -9.05 -3.40
C ASP A 31 13.04 -7.97 -4.40
N ASN A 32 13.78 -8.35 -5.46
CA ASN A 32 14.17 -7.43 -6.54
C ASN A 32 12.99 -7.02 -7.44
N GLU A 33 11.90 -7.77 -7.41
CA GLU A 33 10.65 -7.47 -8.12
C GLU A 33 9.69 -6.66 -7.24
N ASP A 34 10.07 -6.33 -6.01
CA ASP A 34 9.25 -5.44 -5.18
C ASP A 34 9.05 -4.09 -5.88
N SER A 35 7.83 -3.58 -5.82
CA SER A 35 7.48 -2.30 -6.45
C SER A 35 6.74 -1.38 -5.49
N TRP A 36 6.87 -0.08 -5.73
CA TRP A 36 6.13 0.95 -5.01
C TRP A 36 4.80 1.20 -5.72
N GLU A 37 3.70 0.78 -5.08
CA GLU A 37 2.35 0.89 -5.62
C GLU A 37 1.54 1.94 -4.86
N SER A 38 0.51 2.50 -5.50
CA SER A 38 -0.35 3.49 -4.87
C SER A 38 -1.08 2.90 -3.65
N ALA A 39 -0.93 3.52 -2.49
CA ALA A 39 -1.58 3.06 -1.26
C ALA A 39 -3.11 3.08 -1.38
N SER A 40 -3.66 4.08 -2.08
CA SER A 40 -5.10 4.19 -2.32
C SER A 40 -5.66 3.08 -3.23
N GLU A 41 -4.89 2.65 -4.24
CA GLU A 41 -5.31 1.56 -5.13
C GLU A 41 -5.21 0.23 -4.39
N MET A 42 -4.12 0.01 -3.65
CA MET A 42 -3.96 -1.17 -2.80
C MET A 42 -5.06 -1.28 -1.74
N GLN A 43 -5.50 -0.15 -1.15
CA GLN A 43 -6.61 -0.15 -0.20
C GLN A 43 -7.93 -0.58 -0.84
N LYS A 44 -8.15 -0.29 -2.13
CA LYS A 44 -9.35 -0.73 -2.85
C LYS A 44 -9.27 -2.19 -3.24
N ASP A 45 -8.12 -2.62 -3.75
CA ASP A 45 -7.96 -3.95 -4.35
C ASP A 45 -7.69 -5.05 -3.31
N VAL A 46 -6.97 -4.73 -2.23
CA VAL A 46 -6.52 -5.69 -1.20
C VAL A 46 -6.63 -5.11 0.22
N SER A 47 -7.75 -4.45 0.53
CA SER A 47 -8.03 -3.77 1.80
C SER A 47 -7.64 -4.56 3.06
N ALA A 48 -7.91 -5.86 3.10
CA ALA A 48 -7.58 -6.72 4.24
C ALA A 48 -6.06 -6.70 4.54
N LYS A 49 -5.21 -6.85 3.51
CA LYS A 49 -3.75 -6.84 3.68
C LYS A 49 -3.22 -5.46 4.05
N VAL A 50 -3.88 -4.39 3.58
CA VAL A 50 -3.49 -3.03 3.94
C VAL A 50 -3.83 -2.77 5.41
N ASN A 51 -5.01 -3.19 5.86
CA ASN A 51 -5.40 -3.09 7.26
C ASN A 51 -4.43 -3.88 8.17
N ASP A 52 -4.09 -5.12 7.82
CA ASP A 52 -3.11 -5.93 8.56
C ASP A 52 -1.75 -5.22 8.68
N TYR A 53 -1.31 -4.56 7.61
CA TYR A 53 -0.07 -3.77 7.62
C TYR A 53 -0.20 -2.54 8.52
N MET A 54 -1.32 -1.81 8.44
CA MET A 54 -1.58 -0.62 9.26
C MET A 54 -1.71 -0.94 10.75
N GLU A 55 -2.13 -2.14 11.14
CA GLU A 55 -2.12 -2.56 12.56
C GLU A 55 -0.71 -2.55 13.17
N HIS A 56 0.31 -2.74 12.35
CA HIS A 56 1.71 -2.78 12.77
C HIS A 56 2.43 -1.43 12.58
N VAL A 57 1.79 -0.46 11.93
CA VAL A 57 2.37 0.83 11.56
C VAL A 57 1.61 1.97 12.23
N GLN A 58 2.30 2.72 13.08
CA GLN A 58 1.73 3.88 13.78
C GLN A 58 1.99 5.19 13.00
N ASP A 59 1.61 5.22 11.73
CA ASP A 59 1.68 6.43 10.89
C ASP A 59 0.28 7.03 10.71
N GLU A 60 0.05 8.16 11.39
CA GLU A 60 -1.23 8.87 11.35
C GLU A 60 -1.50 9.54 9.99
N GLU A 61 -0.48 9.97 9.26
CA GLU A 61 -0.65 10.67 7.99
C GLU A 61 -1.06 9.71 6.89
N LEU A 62 -0.42 8.54 6.84
CA LEU A 62 -0.82 7.45 5.96
C LEU A 62 -2.26 6.98 6.29
N SER A 63 -2.59 6.80 7.57
CA SER A 63 -3.93 6.39 7.99
C SER A 63 -5.01 7.38 7.53
N LYS A 64 -4.78 8.69 7.70
CA LYS A 64 -5.67 9.75 7.21
C LYS A 64 -5.83 9.71 5.68
N ALA A 65 -4.73 9.50 4.95
CA ALA A 65 -4.78 9.43 3.49
C ALA A 65 -5.60 8.24 2.98
N LEU A 66 -5.49 7.08 3.64
CA LEU A 66 -6.25 5.87 3.28
C LEU A 66 -7.76 6.00 3.59
N GLN A 67 -8.11 6.65 4.71
CA GLN A 67 -9.50 6.97 5.05
C GLN A 67 -10.13 7.91 4.00
N ALA A 68 -9.43 9.01 3.66
CA ALA A 68 -9.91 9.96 2.66
C ALA A 68 -10.10 9.33 1.27
N SER A 69 -9.30 8.33 0.91
CA SER A 69 -9.45 7.59 -0.34
C SER A 69 -10.65 6.64 -0.35
N THR A 70 -11.13 6.20 0.81
CA THR A 70 -12.25 5.27 0.95
C THR A 70 -13.58 6.01 0.88
N ASP A 71 -13.65 7.22 1.46
CA ASP A 71 -14.85 8.08 1.44
C ASP A 71 -15.17 8.66 0.04
N ALA A 72 -14.19 8.68 -0.86
CA ALA A 72 -14.33 9.26 -2.20
C ALA A 72 -14.78 8.26 -3.28
N SER A 73 -15.10 7.01 -2.93
CA SER A 73 -15.47 5.93 -3.87
C SER A 73 -16.91 5.48 -3.74
#